data_AF-A0A7J4AYJ3-F1
#
_entry.id   AF-A0A7J4AYJ3-F1
#
_cell.length_a   1.000
_cell.length_b   1.000
_cell.length_c   1.000
_cell.angle_alpha   90.00
_cell.angle_beta   90.00
_cell.angle_gamma   90.00
#
_symmetry.space_group_name_H-M   'P 1'
#
loop_
_entity.id
_entity.type
_entity.pdbx_description
1 polymer ?
#
loop_
_entity_poly.entity_id
_entity_poly.type
_entity_poly.pdbx_seq_one_letter_code
_entity_poly.pdbx_strand_id
1 'polypeptide(L)' 'MSIRFLVDSMHGYVAKWLRIMGYDTVYLNNIRDCEALKLASEGRILITSDSELARRAEAKGVTVVMV' A
#
# COMPACT_ATOMS: atom_id res chain seq x y z
N MET A 1 7.02 2.57 -17.31
CA MET A 1 6.97 2.07 -15.93
C MET A 1 5.90 2.87 -15.20
N SER A 2 4.79 2.23 -14.78
CA SER A 2 3.74 2.92 -14.01
C SER A 2 4.05 2.79 -12.52
N ILE A 3 3.80 3.85 -11.75
CA ILE A 3 3.93 3.81 -10.29
C ILE A 3 2.84 2.88 -9.75
N ARG A 4 3.24 1.97 -8.86
CA ARG A 4 2.34 1.00 -8.24
C ARG A 4 2.11 1.33 -6.78
N PHE A 5 0.86 1.31 -6.37
CA PHE A 5 0.43 1.58 -5.00
C PHE A 5 -0.19 0.34 -4.37
N LEU A 6 0.00 0.24 -3.07
CA LEU A 6 -0.71 -0.66 -2.18
C LEU A 6 -1.37 0.21 -1.11
N VAL A 7 -2.69 0.19 -1.03
CA VAL A 7 -3.46 1.09 -0.16
C VAL A 7 -4.20 0.25 0.87
N ASP A 8 -4.06 0.61 2.14
CA ASP A 8 -4.79 -0.04 3.23
C ASP A 8 -6.32 0.19 3.14
N SER A 9 -7.07 -0.74 3.73
CA SER A 9 -8.51 -0.77 3.91
C SER A 9 -9.11 0.54 4.45
N MET A 10 -8.38 1.30 5.26
CA MET A 10 -8.89 2.58 5.78
C MET A 10 -8.92 3.70 4.72
N HIS A 11 -8.23 3.51 3.58
CA HIS A 11 -8.00 4.55 2.58
C HIS A 11 -8.66 4.23 1.23
N GLY A 12 -9.84 3.61 1.24
CA GLY A 12 -10.57 3.23 0.01
C GLY A 12 -10.84 4.40 -0.94
N TYR A 13 -11.02 5.61 -0.41
CA TYR A 13 -11.18 6.82 -1.23
C TYR A 13 -9.90 7.17 -2.01
N VAL A 14 -8.74 7.08 -1.37
CA VAL A 14 -7.42 7.29 -2.01
C VAL A 14 -7.19 6.22 -3.09
N ALA A 15 -7.46 4.95 -2.75
CA ALA A 15 -7.34 3.84 -3.71
C ALA A 15 -8.21 4.06 -4.96
N LYS A 16 -9.43 4.57 -4.78
CA LYS A 16 -10.34 4.89 -5.89
C LYS A 16 -9.75 5.94 -6.81
N TRP A 17 -9.26 7.06 -6.27
CA TRP A 17 -8.71 8.14 -7.10
C TRP A 17 -7.42 7.75 -7.80
N LEU A 18 -6.54 7.00 -7.15
CA LEU A 18 -5.32 6.49 -7.80
C LEU A 18 -5.66 5.62 -9.02
N ARG A 19 -6.68 4.77 -8.92
CA ARG A 19 -7.17 3.98 -10.07
C ARG A 19 -7.77 4.85 -11.17
N ILE A 20 -8.57 5.87 -10.82
CA ILE A 20 -9.15 6.81 -11.79
C ILE A 20 -8.04 7.56 -12.54
N MET A 21 -6.97 7.93 -11.85
CA MET A 21 -5.80 8.58 -12.45
C MET A 21 -4.92 7.64 -13.27
N GLY A 22 -5.22 6.34 -13.33
CA GLY A 22 -4.50 5.35 -14.14
C GLY A 22 -3.30 4.69 -13.45
N TYR A 23 -3.14 4.84 -12.14
CA TYR A 23 -2.10 4.15 -11.39
C TYR A 23 -2.51 2.72 -11.03
N ASP A 24 -1.57 1.77 -11.15
CA ASP A 24 -1.77 0.40 -10.66
C ASP A 24 -1.88 0.45 -9.13
N THR A 25 -3.06 0.17 -8.62
CA THR A 25 -3.38 0.33 -7.20
C THR A 25 -4.10 -0.91 -6.68
N VAL A 26 -3.41 -1.63 -5.80
CA VAL A 26 -3.99 -2.72 -5.02
C VAL A 26 -4.57 -2.14 -3.75
N TYR A 27 -5.81 -2.50 -3.46
CA TYR A 27 -6.50 -2.12 -2.23
C TYR A 27 -6.56 -3.34 -1.32
N LEU A 28 -6.02 -3.22 -0.12
CA LEU A 28 -6.01 -4.28 0.88
C LEU A 28 -7.40 -4.34 1.51
N ASN A 29 -8.21 -5.32 1.13
CA ASN A 29 -9.49 -5.57 1.80
C ASN A 29 -9.37 -6.83 2.65
N ASN A 30 -9.21 -6.67 3.96
CA ASN A 30 -9.14 -7.77 4.91
C ASN A 30 -8.03 -8.81 4.62
N ILE A 31 -6.93 -8.36 4.01
CA ILE A 31 -5.75 -9.18 3.73
C ILE A 31 -4.87 -9.21 4.98
N ARG A 32 -4.35 -10.38 5.34
CA ARG A 32 -3.41 -10.52 6.48
C ARG A 32 -2.15 -9.71 6.23
N ASP A 33 -1.64 -9.00 7.24
CA ASP A 33 -0.42 -8.18 7.17
C ASP A 33 0.74 -8.85 6.42
N CYS A 34 0.90 -10.16 6.61
CA CYS A 34 1.94 -10.98 5.98
C CYS A 34 1.90 -10.91 4.44
N GLU A 35 0.70 -10.98 3.86
CA GLU A 35 0.47 -10.93 2.41
C GLU A 35 0.59 -9.49 1.89
N ALA A 36 0.11 -8.51 2.66
CA ALA A 36 0.26 -7.10 2.35
C ALA A 36 1.75 -6.71 2.22
N LEU A 37 2.57 -7.13 3.18
CA LEU A 37 4.02 -6.88 3.17
C LEU A 37 4.70 -7.54 1.96
N LYS A 38 4.29 -8.75 1.57
CA LYS A 38 4.83 -9.44 0.39
C LYS A 38 4.52 -8.66 -0.89
N LEU A 39 3.27 -8.23 -1.06
CA LEU A 39 2.84 -7.42 -2.20
C LEU A 39 3.57 -6.07 -2.25
N ALA A 40 3.83 -5.47 -1.09
CA ALA A 40 4.55 -4.21 -1.00
C ALA A 40 6.03 -4.35 -1.40
N SER A 41 6.68 -5.45 -0.99
CA SER A 41 8.06 -5.80 -1.36
C SER A 41 8.26 -6.04 -2.85
N GLU A 42 7.20 -6.22 -3.65
CA GLU A 42 7.28 -6.31 -5.11
C GLU A 42 7.53 -4.95 -5.78
N GLY A 43 7.90 -3.91 -5.05
CA GLY A 43 8.17 -2.56 -5.56
C GLY A 43 6.90 -1.73 -5.71
N ARG A 44 6.02 -1.79 -4.71
CA ARG A 44 4.83 -0.94 -4.57
C ARG A 44 5.04 0.06 -3.42
N ILE A 45 4.47 1.24 -3.55
CA ILE A 45 4.41 2.24 -2.48
C ILE A 45 3.23 1.90 -1.58
N LEU A 46 3.47 1.69 -0.28
CA LEU A 46 2.44 1.43 0.71
C LEU A 46 1.85 2.75 1.21
N ILE A 47 0.53 2.89 1.16
CA ILE A 47 -0.23 4.00 1.76
C ILE A 47 -1.02 3.43 2.93
N THR A 48 -0.67 3.85 4.15
CA THR A 48 -1.32 3.38 5.38
C THR A 48 -1.23 4.43 6.48
N SER A 49 -2.24 4.48 7.36
CA SER A 49 -2.19 5.23 8.62
C SER A 49 -1.71 4.36 9.80
N ASP A 50 -1.58 3.04 9.59
CA ASP A 50 -1.13 2.10 10.61
C ASP A 50 0.40 2.18 10.76
N SER A 51 0.83 2.67 11.92
CA SER A 51 2.25 2.86 12.25
C SER A 51 3.01 1.54 12.44
N GLU A 52 2.34 0.47 12.90
CA GLU A 52 2.95 -0.84 13.07
C GLU A 52 3.17 -1.51 11.70
N LEU A 53 2.18 -1.42 10.81
CA LEU A 53 2.33 -1.89 9.43
C LEU A 53 3.41 -1.10 8.68
N ALA A 54 3.43 0.23 8.84
CA ALA A 54 4.46 1.10 8.27
C ALA A 54 5.86 0.66 8.73
N ARG A 55 6.07 0.51 10.04
CA ARG A 55 7.36 0.07 10.59
C ARG A 55 7.81 -1.29 10.05
N ARG A 56 6.88 -2.25 9.94
CA ARG A 56 7.17 -3.58 9.39
C ARG A 56 7.51 -3.53 7.90
N ALA A 57 6.87 -2.64 7.15
CA ALA A 57 7.12 -2.44 5.73
C ALA A 57 8.47 -1.77 5.48
N GLU A 58 8.79 -0.71 6.23
CA GLU A 58 10.09 -0.03 6.18
C GLU A 58 11.24 -0.98 6.53
N ALA A 59 11.08 -1.83 7.55
CA ALA A 59 12.06 -2.85 7.91
C ALA A 59 12.34 -3.85 6.77
N LYS A 60 11.44 -3.95 5.78
CA LYS A 60 11.58 -4.77 4.57
C LYS A 60 12.01 -3.97 3.33
N GLY A 61 12.36 -2.69 3.48
CA GLY A 61 12.78 -1.81 2.40
C GLY A 61 11.63 -1.33 1.50
N VAL A 62 10.39 -1.39 1.97
CA VAL A 62 9.22 -0.88 1.26
C VAL A 62 9.13 0.63 1.47
N THR A 63 8.83 1.38 0.40
CA THR A 63 8.51 2.81 0.50
C THR A 63 7.11 2.99 1.08
N VAL A 64 7.01 3.71 2.19
CA VAL A 64 5.74 3.98 2.89
C VAL A 64 5.40 5.46 2.82
N VAL A 65 4.12 5.75 2.59
CA VAL A 65 3.52 7.07 2.74
C VAL A 65 2.47 6.99 3.83
N MET A 66 2.71 7.70 4.93
CA MET A 66 1.75 7.82 6.02
C MET A 66 0.73 8.91 5.71
N VAL A 67 -0.54 8.62 5.96
CA VAL A 67 -1.69 9.51 5.73
C VAL A 67 -2.54 9.58 6.99
#